data_AF-A0A948RHC9-F1
#
_entry.id   AF-A0A948RHC9-F1
#
_cell.length_a   1.000
_cell.length_b   1.000
_cell.length_c   1.000
_cell.angle_alpha   90.00
_cell.angle_beta   90.00
_cell.angle_gamma   90.00
#
_symmetry.space_group_name_H-M   'P 1'
#
loop_
_entity.id
_entity.type
_entity.pdbx_description
1 polymer ?
#
loop_
_entity_poly.entity_id
_entity_poly.type
_entity_poly.pdbx_seq_one_letter_code
_entity_poly.pdbx_strand_id
1 'polypeptide(L)' 'MIKTDRELQVTLKRIADFQQQVASLRRMETNPVNYRLSVSGYLAEIDRMNLEVREYLLSLPSELKMAAMTA' A
#
# COMPACT_ATOMS: atom_id res chain seq x y z
N MET A 1 2.15 -7.20 6.31
CA MET A 1 1.64 -6.88 7.65
C MET A 1 2.62 -5.93 8.32
N ILE A 2 2.16 -4.72 8.67
CA ILE A 2 2.96 -3.65 9.27
C ILE A 2 2.99 -3.85 10.80
N LYS A 3 4.16 -3.69 11.41
CA LYS A 3 4.39 -3.89 12.86
C LYS A 3 5.00 -2.70 13.56
N THR A 4 5.52 -1.73 12.80
CA THR A 4 6.20 -0.55 13.35
C THR A 4 5.85 0.71 12.57
N ASP A 5 6.03 1.87 13.21
CA ASP A 5 5.84 3.16 12.54
C ASP A 5 6.79 3.35 11.36
N ARG A 6 7.99 2.76 11.42
CA ARG A 6 8.93 2.77 10.30
C ARG A 6 8.36 2.03 9.09
N GLU A 7 7.80 0.84 9.32
CA GLU A 7 7.16 0.05 8.25
C GLU A 7 5.90 0.75 7.73
N LEU A 8 5.14 1.45 8.59
CA LEU A 8 4.03 2.30 8.17
C LEU A 8 4.51 3.38 7.20
N GLN A 9 5.56 4.13 7.56
CA GLN A 9 6.10 5.20 6.69
C GLN A 9 6.62 4.66 5.35
N VAL A 10 7.30 3.52 5.36
CA VAL A 10 7.75 2.85 4.12
C VAL A 10 6.55 2.44 3.26
N THR A 11 5.51 1.88 3.86
CA THR A 11 4.32 1.44 3.14
C THR A 11 3.56 2.61 2.53
N LEU A 12 3.36 3.69 3.29
CA LEU A 12 2.75 4.94 2.80
C LEU A 12 3.54 5.53 1.62
N LYS A 13 4.88 5.55 1.71
CA LYS A 13 5.71 6.01 0.60
C LYS A 13 5.54 5.13 -0.64
N ARG A 14 5.51 3.80 -0.49
CA ARG A 14 5.30 2.88 -1.62
C ARG A 14 3.93 3.06 -2.28
N ILE A 15 2.88 3.30 -1.49
CA ILE A 15 1.54 3.63 -2.01
C ILE A 15 1.61 4.89 -2.89
N ALA A 16 2.24 5.97 -2.39
CA ALA A 16 2.37 7.22 -3.14
C ALA A 16 3.15 7.02 -4.45
N ASP A 17 4.27 6.29 -4.41
CA ASP A 17 5.09 6.02 -5.58
C ASP A 17 4.32 5.20 -6.65
N PHE A 18 3.46 4.25 -6.25
CA PHE A 18 2.60 3.51 -7.18
C PHE A 18 1.45 4.36 -7.73
N GLN A 19 0.83 5.21 -6.90
CA GLN A 19 -0.19 6.15 -7.37
C GLN A 19 0.37 7.09 -8.45
N GLN A 20 1.61 7.56 -8.27
CA GLN A 20 2.30 8.40 -9.27
C GLN A 20 2.55 7.64 -10.59
N GLN A 21 2.93 6.36 -10.51
CA GLN A 21 3.11 5.52 -11.70
C GLN A 21 1.78 5.32 -12.46
N VAL A 22 0.69 5.00 -11.76
CA VAL A 22 -0.65 4.89 -12.36
C VAL A 22 -1.08 6.22 -13.00
N ALA A 23 -0.88 7.35 -12.31
CA ALA A 23 -1.21 8.68 -12.84
C ALA A 23 -0.36 9.06 -14.07
N SER A 24 0.86 8.53 -14.18
CA SER A 24 1.71 8.71 -15.35
C SER A 24 1.21 7.83 -16.51
N LEU A 25 0.93 6.55 -16.27
CA LEU A 25 0.36 5.64 -17.27
C LEU A 25 -0.96 6.16 -17.85
N ARG A 26 -1.83 6.75 -17.01
CA ARG A 26 -3.10 7.35 -17.44
C ARG A 26 -2.94 8.46 -18.47
N ARG A 27 -1.78 9.13 -18.50
CA ARG A 27 -1.47 10.21 -19.46
C ARG A 27 -0.79 9.70 -20.73
N MET A 28 -0.09 8.55 -20.65
CA MET A 28 0.78 8.07 -21.72
C MET A 28 0.16 6.94 -22.55
N GLU A 29 -0.60 6.03 -21.93
CA GLU A 29 -1.16 4.88 -22.62
C GLU A 29 -2.54 5.21 -23.20
N THR A 30 -2.63 5.23 -24.52
CA THR A 30 -3.85 5.55 -25.26
C THR A 30 -4.71 4.33 -25.56
N ASN A 31 -4.12 3.14 -25.56
CA ASN A 31 -4.85 1.89 -25.77
C ASN A 31 -5.50 1.45 -24.44
N PRO A 32 -6.85 1.33 -24.39
CA PRO A 32 -7.55 1.04 -23.14
C PRO A 32 -7.28 -0.37 -22.59
N VAL A 33 -7.00 -1.35 -23.45
CA VAL A 33 -6.66 -2.72 -23.03
C VAL A 33 -5.27 -2.74 -22.40
N ASN A 34 -4.28 -2.13 -23.08
CA ASN A 34 -2.93 -2.03 -22.55
C ASN A 34 -2.92 -1.26 -21.23
N TYR A 35 -3.62 -0.13 -21.16
CA TYR A 35 -3.72 0.67 -19.93
C TYR A 35 -4.22 -0.18 -18.77
N ARG A 36 -5.35 -0.89 -18.96
CA ARG A 36 -5.93 -1.76 -17.93
C ARG A 36 -4.96 -2.85 -17.47
N LEU A 37 -4.30 -3.52 -18.41
CA LEU A 37 -3.31 -4.55 -18.10
C LEU A 37 -2.14 -3.95 -17.30
N SER A 38 -1.58 -2.82 -17.75
CA SER A 38 -0.45 -2.14 -17.11
C SER A 38 -0.76 -1.63 -15.70
N VAL A 39 -1.97 -1.12 -15.43
CA VAL A 39 -2.30 -0.55 -14.10
C VAL A 39 -2.86 -1.56 -13.10
N SER A 40 -3.40 -2.69 -13.57
CA SER A 40 -4.11 -3.65 -12.72
C SER A 40 -3.27 -4.15 -11.54
N GLY A 41 -2.01 -4.50 -11.76
CA GLY A 41 -1.10 -4.95 -10.71
C GLY A 41 -0.79 -3.87 -9.68
N TYR A 42 -0.57 -2.62 -10.12
CA TYR A 42 -0.35 -1.49 -9.22
C TYR A 42 -1.56 -1.23 -8.33
N LEU A 43 -2.78 -1.23 -8.90
CA LEU A 43 -4.00 -0.99 -8.16
C LEU A 43 -4.26 -2.08 -7.13
N ALA A 44 -4.09 -3.35 -7.50
CA ALA A 44 -4.25 -4.47 -6.56
C ALA A 44 -3.26 -4.39 -5.39
N GLU A 45 -2.01 -3.99 -5.66
CA GLU A 45 -0.99 -3.85 -4.62
C GLU A 45 -1.24 -2.62 -3.73
N ILE A 46 -1.75 -1.52 -4.29
CA ILE A 46 -2.22 -0.36 -3.51
C ILE A 46 -3.35 -0.77 -2.57
N ASP A 47 -4.34 -1.52 -3.05
CA ASP A 47 -5.48 -1.98 -2.23
C ASP A 47 -5.01 -2.86 -1.08
N ARG A 48 -4.09 -3.80 -1.37
CA ARG A 48 -3.47 -4.67 -0.37
C ARG A 48 -2.71 -3.86 0.69
N MET A 49 -1.90 -2.88 0.28
CA MET A 49 -1.13 -2.05 1.22
C MET A 49 -2.03 -1.12 2.04
N ASN A 50 -3.09 -0.56 1.45
CA ASN A 50 -4.06 0.25 2.18
C ASN A 50 -4.78 -0.56 3.27
N LEU A 51 -5.09 -1.84 2.99
CA LEU A 51 -5.63 -2.75 3.99
C LEU A 51 -4.65 -2.91 5.17
N GLU A 52 -3.37 -3.16 4.91
CA GLU A 52 -2.36 -3.29 5.98
C GLU A 52 -2.18 -2.00 6.79
N VAL A 53 -2.20 -0.83 6.13
CA VAL A 53 -2.13 0.47 6.81
C VAL A 53 -3.33 0.67 7.73
N ARG A 54 -4.53 0.35 7.24
CA ARG A 54 -5.76 0.45 8.04
C ARG A 54 -5.70 -0.48 9.26
N GLU A 55 -5.28 -1.73 9.07
CA GLU A 55 -5.15 -2.70 10.16
C GLU A 55 -4.14 -2.24 11.22
N TYR A 56 -3.00 -1.68 10.79
CA TYR A 56 -2.00 -1.13 11.70
C TYR A 56 -2.55 0.06 12.50
N LEU A 57 -3.21 1.00 11.84
CA LEU A 57 -3.73 2.22 12.48
C LEU A 57 -4.96 1.97 13.37
N LEU A 58 -5.69 0.88 13.15
CA LEU A 58 -6.76 0.43 14.06
C LEU A 58 -6.20 -0.20 15.34
N SER A 59 -4.97 -0.70 15.30
CA SER A 59 -4.33 -1.35 16.45
C SER A 59 -3.71 -0.30 17.36
N LEU A 60 -3.94 -0.39 18.67
CA LEU A 60 -3.28 0.50 19.63
C LEU A 60 -1.80 0.11 19.78
N PRO A 61 -0.87 1.08 19.94
CA PRO A 61 0.55 0.77 20.16
C PRO A 61 0.82 -0.18 21.35
N SER A 62 -0.04 -0.16 22.36
CA SER A 62 0.01 -1.08 23.50
C SER A 62 -0.30 -2.54 23.13
N GLU A 63 -1.21 -2.76 22.19
CA GLU A 63 -1.60 -4.10 21.72
C GLU A 63 -0.49 -4.72 20.86
N LEU A 64 0.15 -3.88 20.03
CA LEU A 64 1.30 -4.29 19.23
C LEU A 64 2.52 -4.68 20.09
N LYS A 65 2.77 -3.93 21.18
CA LYS A 65 3.81 -4.29 22.16
C LYS A 65 3.50 -5.60 22.89
N MET A 66 2.25 -5.81 23.27
CA MET A 66 1.83 -7.03 23.97
C MET A 66 1.96 -8.26 23.05
N ALA A 67 1.54 -8.17 21.79
CA ALA A 67 1.70 -9.23 20.80
C ALA A 67 3.18 -9.58 20.53
N ALA A 68 4.08 -8.59 20.52
CA ALA A 68 5.51 -8.79 20.34
C ALA A 68 6.22 -9.44 21.56
N MET A 69 5.63 -9.35 22.76
CA MET A 69 6.15 -10.02 23.96
C MET A 69 5.67 -11.47 24.10
N THR A 70 4.58 -11.83 23.44
CA THR A 70 3.95 -13.16 23.52
C THR A 70 4.30 -14.09 22.34
N ALA A 71 5.05 -13.60 21.35
CA ALA A 71 5.46 -14.33 20.15
C ALA A 71 6.98 -14.58 20.14
#